data_AF-A0A9X3CJ53-F1
#
_entry.id   AF-A0A9X3CJ53-F1
#
_cell.length_a   1.000
_cell.length_b   1.000
_cell.length_c   1.000
_cell.angle_alpha   90.00
_cell.angle_beta   90.00
_cell.angle_gamma   90.00
#
_symmetry.space_group_name_H-M   'P 1'
#
loop_
_entity.id
_entity.type
_entity.pdbx_description
1 polymer ?
#
loop_
_entity_poly.entity_id
_entity_poly.type
_entity_poly.pdbx_seq_one_letter_code
_entity_poly.pdbx_strand_id
1 'polypeptide(L)'
;MPLTLDQAAQLMNQDLEQFLLRCPLSISSAGKQKGEVRFYLYGLGDTAMGRHQGMPVKEGRLRLSTTALSTTAKAIQCIHIPVSQFEQLKPESISKVTHYDTAKFLVTTQLTGCTFAIRPGKGGGLEFLHIQPNGDFDGKKVQQAVGKEFQVSFGRGSQNDGSTYDDNSRVTVMGVRVNNLWKVYAQYQDGDGNILGVECIYQEPSSVAYV
;
A
#
# COMPACT_ATOMS: atom_id res chain seq x y z
N MET A 1 -2.96 11.46 -23.07
CA MET A 1 -4.39 11.41 -22.75
C MET A 1 -4.55 10.57 -21.50
N PRO A 2 -5.33 11.01 -20.50
CA PRO A 2 -5.58 10.23 -19.30
C PRO A 2 -6.19 8.86 -19.62
N LEU A 3 -5.86 7.84 -18.83
CA LEU A 3 -6.52 6.54 -18.92
C LEU A 3 -7.98 6.65 -18.50
N THR A 4 -8.85 5.90 -19.17
CA THR A 4 -10.20 5.65 -18.65
C THR A 4 -10.14 4.76 -17.41
N LEU A 5 -11.21 4.74 -16.60
CA LEU A 5 -11.28 3.85 -15.44
C LEU A 5 -11.11 2.37 -15.82
N ASP A 6 -11.65 1.96 -16.98
CA ASP A 6 -11.48 0.60 -17.50
C ASP A 6 -10.01 0.29 -17.82
N GLN A 7 -9.33 1.20 -18.52
CA GLN A 7 -7.92 1.05 -18.85
C GLN A 7 -7.03 1.04 -17.60
N ALA A 8 -7.34 1.89 -16.62
CA ALA A 8 -6.62 1.92 -15.35
C ALA A 8 -6.82 0.62 -14.54
N ALA A 9 -8.05 0.09 -14.49
CA ALA A 9 -8.34 -1.19 -13.85
C ALA A 9 -7.68 -2.39 -14.56
N GLN A 10 -7.62 -2.37 -15.89
CA GLN A 10 -6.89 -3.36 -16.67
C GLN A 10 -5.39 -3.29 -16.38
N LEU A 11 -4.81 -2.08 -16.39
CA LEU A 11 -3.41 -1.87 -16.07
C LEU A 11 -3.07 -2.35 -14.66
N MET A 12 -3.87 -2.02 -13.65
CA MET A 12 -3.70 -2.49 -12.27
C MET A 12 -3.67 -4.02 -12.17
N ASN A 13 -4.45 -4.71 -13.01
CA ASN A 13 -4.50 -6.17 -13.03
C ASN A 13 -3.31 -6.81 -13.75
N GLN A 14 -2.75 -6.16 -14.76
CA GLN A 14 -1.64 -6.66 -15.55
C GLN A 14 -0.29 -6.33 -14.92
N ASP A 15 -0.15 -5.09 -14.44
CA ASP A 15 1.08 -4.51 -13.93
C ASP A 15 0.75 -3.44 -12.88
N LEU A 16 0.75 -3.85 -11.61
CA LEU A 16 0.46 -2.94 -10.50
C LEU A 16 1.48 -1.80 -10.41
N GLU A 17 2.74 -2.05 -10.74
CA GLU A 17 3.79 -1.03 -10.67
C GLU A 17 3.55 0.07 -11.70
N GLN A 18 3.27 -0.29 -12.96
CA GLN A 18 2.94 0.68 -13.99
C GLN A 18 1.63 1.41 -13.71
N PHE A 19 0.63 0.73 -13.12
CA PHE A 19 -0.57 1.39 -12.63
C PHE A 19 -0.25 2.44 -11.58
N LEU A 20 0.57 2.11 -10.57
CA LEU A 20 0.96 3.05 -9.53
C LEU A 20 1.92 4.14 -10.05
N LEU A 21 2.69 3.91 -11.11
CA LEU A 21 3.49 4.97 -11.72
C LEU A 21 2.62 5.96 -12.47
N ARG A 22 1.54 5.48 -13.08
CA ARG A 22 0.70 6.25 -13.98
C ARG A 22 -0.50 6.90 -13.31
N CYS A 23 -1.19 6.20 -12.42
CA CYS A 23 -2.47 6.62 -11.85
C CYS A 23 -2.32 7.07 -10.39
N PRO A 24 -2.49 8.37 -10.08
CA PRO A 24 -2.47 8.87 -8.71
C PRO A 24 -3.58 8.22 -7.87
N LEU A 25 -3.21 7.48 -6.83
CA LEU A 25 -4.14 6.64 -6.05
C LEU A 25 -4.23 7.10 -4.60
N SER A 26 -5.45 7.29 -4.12
CA SER A 26 -5.75 7.41 -2.70
C SER A 26 -6.53 6.18 -2.20
N ILE A 27 -6.19 5.67 -1.01
CA ILE A 27 -6.90 4.53 -0.39
C ILE A 27 -7.54 4.98 0.92
N SER A 28 -8.85 4.81 1.02
CA SER A 28 -9.63 5.05 2.24
C SER A 28 -9.79 3.76 3.05
N SER A 29 -9.71 3.84 4.38
CA SER A 29 -9.76 2.69 5.28
C SER A 29 -11.09 1.95 5.27
N ALA A 30 -11.05 0.62 5.44
CA ALA A 30 -12.19 -0.16 5.92
C ALA A 30 -12.31 -0.13 7.48
N GLY A 31 -11.58 0.77 8.15
CA GLY A 31 -11.54 0.84 9.60
C GLY A 31 -10.70 -0.30 10.20
N LYS A 32 -11.22 -0.92 11.27
CA LYS A 32 -10.55 -2.01 12.02
C LYS A 32 -10.75 -3.41 11.41
N GLN A 33 -11.50 -3.52 10.32
CA GLN A 33 -11.72 -4.81 9.66
C GLN A 33 -10.39 -5.41 9.20
N LYS A 34 -10.22 -6.72 9.39
CA LYS A 34 -9.04 -7.46 8.93
C LYS A 34 -9.43 -8.48 7.86
N GLY A 35 -8.50 -8.76 6.95
CA GLY A 35 -8.64 -9.80 5.95
C GLY A 35 -9.33 -9.31 4.68
N GLU A 36 -10.01 -10.22 3.99
CA GLU A 36 -10.63 -9.95 2.70
C GLU A 36 -11.79 -8.95 2.78
N VAL A 37 -11.67 -7.84 2.07
CA VAL A 37 -12.65 -6.76 1.98
C VAL A 37 -12.83 -6.36 0.52
N ARG A 38 -14.09 -6.10 0.13
CA ARG A 38 -14.40 -5.53 -1.18
C ARG A 38 -14.15 -4.03 -1.17
N PHE A 39 -13.29 -3.59 -2.07
CA PHE A 39 -13.08 -2.19 -2.40
C PHE A 39 -13.63 -1.85 -3.78
N TYR A 40 -13.81 -0.57 -4.02
CA TYR A 40 -14.29 0.00 -5.27
C TYR A 40 -13.29 1.05 -5.75
N LEU A 41 -12.76 0.85 -6.96
CA LEU A 41 -11.92 1.81 -7.66
C LEU A 41 -12.79 2.75 -8.49
N TYR A 42 -12.65 4.04 -8.31
CA TYR A 42 -13.36 5.06 -9.08
C TYR A 42 -12.52 6.34 -9.23
N GLY A 43 -12.88 7.18 -10.21
CA GLY A 43 -12.26 8.48 -10.42
C GLY A 43 -12.82 9.55 -9.48
N LEU A 44 -11.98 10.49 -9.07
CA LEU A 44 -12.37 11.64 -8.23
C LEU A 44 -12.86 12.86 -9.03
N GLY A 45 -12.69 12.85 -10.36
CA GLY A 45 -13.11 13.94 -11.25
C GLY A 45 -12.07 15.05 -11.43
N ASP A 46 -10.97 15.01 -10.68
CA ASP A 46 -9.80 15.85 -10.84
C ASP A 46 -8.59 15.06 -11.38
N THR A 47 -7.51 15.78 -11.66
CA THR A 47 -6.31 15.24 -12.30
C THR A 47 -5.05 15.64 -11.54
N ALA A 48 -4.05 14.78 -11.56
CA ALA A 48 -2.69 15.09 -11.11
C ALA A 48 -1.66 14.50 -12.08
N MET A 49 -0.38 14.79 -11.85
CA MET A 49 0.70 14.26 -12.68
C MET A 49 1.05 12.84 -12.23
N GLY A 50 0.90 11.88 -13.13
CA GLY A 50 1.54 10.57 -13.06
C GLY A 50 2.80 10.53 -13.92
N ARG A 51 3.32 9.33 -14.13
CA ARG A 51 4.49 9.05 -14.96
C ARG A 51 4.21 7.93 -15.95
N HIS A 52 4.60 8.13 -17.19
CA HIS A 52 4.59 7.10 -18.23
C HIS A 52 5.94 7.08 -18.91
N GLN A 53 6.64 5.95 -18.85
CA GLN A 53 7.99 5.80 -19.40
C GLN A 53 8.95 6.89 -18.88
N GLY A 54 8.86 7.20 -17.58
CA GLY A 54 9.66 8.26 -16.93
C GLY A 54 9.15 9.69 -17.13
N MET A 55 8.29 9.93 -18.12
CA MET A 55 7.80 11.27 -18.45
C MET A 55 6.55 11.64 -17.64
N PRO A 56 6.45 12.87 -17.10
CA PRO A 56 5.25 13.35 -16.44
C PRO A 56 4.05 13.36 -17.41
N VAL A 57 2.92 12.82 -16.98
CA VAL A 57 1.67 12.80 -17.75
C VAL A 57 0.48 13.15 -16.88
N LYS A 58 -0.43 13.99 -17.39
CA LYS A 58 -1.67 14.33 -16.69
C LYS A 58 -2.62 13.13 -16.69
N GLU A 59 -3.01 12.68 -15.51
CA GLU A 59 -3.83 11.48 -15.30
C GLU A 59 -4.97 11.76 -14.32
N GLY A 60 -6.06 10.99 -14.44
CA GLY A 60 -7.20 11.11 -13.53
C GLY A 60 -6.84 10.58 -12.15
N ARG A 61 -7.20 11.31 -11.09
CA ARG A 61 -6.99 10.83 -9.72
C ARG A 61 -8.01 9.74 -9.40
N LEU A 62 -7.51 8.66 -8.84
CA LEU A 62 -8.31 7.50 -8.47
C LEU A 62 -8.41 7.37 -6.96
N ARG A 63 -9.51 6.78 -6.53
CA ARG A 63 -9.72 6.37 -5.14
C ARG A 63 -10.14 4.91 -5.09
N LEU A 64 -9.57 4.22 -4.11
CA LEU A 64 -10.00 2.90 -3.68
C LEU A 64 -10.66 3.03 -2.30
N SER A 65 -11.92 2.63 -2.18
CA SER A 65 -12.69 2.72 -0.92
C SER A 65 -13.69 1.57 -0.81
N THR A 66 -14.12 1.24 0.40
CA THR A 66 -15.18 0.24 0.64
C THR A 66 -16.56 0.73 0.21
N THR A 67 -16.71 2.03 -0.04
CA THR A 67 -17.94 2.64 -0.58
C THR A 67 -17.71 3.10 -2.01
N ALA A 68 -18.57 2.66 -2.93
CA ALA A 68 -18.62 3.17 -4.29
C ALA A 68 -19.30 4.53 -4.31
N LEU A 69 -18.59 5.57 -4.80
CA LEU A 69 -19.17 6.90 -5.04
C LEU A 69 -19.53 7.14 -6.51
N SER A 70 -19.41 6.10 -7.35
CA SER A 70 -19.75 6.14 -8.77
C SER A 70 -20.40 4.82 -9.19
N THR A 71 -21.38 4.89 -10.09
CA THR A 71 -22.01 3.72 -10.71
C THR A 71 -21.07 2.95 -11.64
N THR A 72 -20.00 3.59 -12.11
CA THR A 72 -18.98 2.98 -12.97
C THR A 72 -17.82 2.35 -12.19
N ALA A 73 -17.86 2.41 -10.86
CA ALA A 73 -16.79 1.92 -10.01
C ALA A 73 -16.49 0.43 -10.24
N LYS A 74 -15.20 0.06 -10.13
CA LYS A 74 -14.74 -1.32 -10.32
C LYS A 74 -14.53 -1.99 -8.97
N ALA A 75 -15.27 -3.06 -8.72
CA ALA A 75 -15.12 -3.86 -7.51
C ALA A 75 -13.81 -4.66 -7.58
N ILE A 76 -13.05 -4.64 -6.49
CA ILE A 76 -11.77 -5.32 -6.34
C ILE A 76 -11.78 -5.98 -4.96
N GLN A 77 -11.47 -7.27 -4.90
CA GLN A 77 -11.28 -7.97 -3.65
C GLN A 77 -9.83 -7.74 -3.18
N CYS A 78 -9.67 -7.16 -2.00
CA CYS A 78 -8.37 -6.86 -1.40
C CYS A 78 -8.28 -7.47 0.00
N ILE A 79 -7.07 -7.79 0.44
CA ILE A 79 -6.78 -7.95 1.86
C ILE A 79 -6.54 -6.56 2.45
N HIS A 80 -7.34 -6.14 3.42
CA HIS A 80 -7.15 -4.89 4.14
C HIS A 80 -6.24 -5.07 5.35
N ILE A 81 -5.19 -4.24 5.43
CA ILE A 81 -4.33 -4.13 6.60
C ILE A 81 -4.77 -2.90 7.41
N PRO A 82 -5.40 -3.07 8.58
CA PRO A 82 -5.91 -1.94 9.36
C PRO A 82 -4.78 -1.19 10.06
N VAL A 83 -5.03 0.10 10.30
CA VAL A 83 -4.16 0.94 11.12
C VAL A 83 -4.38 0.59 12.59
N SER A 84 -3.28 0.34 13.31
CA SER A 84 -3.27 0.13 14.76
C SER A 84 -2.49 1.24 15.44
N GLN A 85 -2.88 1.65 16.65
CA GLN A 85 -2.08 2.59 17.44
C GLN A 85 -0.81 1.88 17.95
N PHE A 86 0.29 2.63 18.08
CA PHE A 86 1.50 2.10 18.68
C PHE A 86 1.32 1.90 20.19
N GLU A 87 1.06 0.65 20.61
CA GLU A 87 0.95 0.23 22.01
C GLU A 87 1.83 -1.01 22.28
N GLN A 88 3.11 -0.97 21.86
CA GLN A 88 4.11 -2.03 22.11
C GLN A 88 3.88 -3.36 21.36
N LEU A 89 3.52 -3.31 20.06
CA LEU A 89 3.47 -4.49 19.17
C LEU A 89 2.70 -5.70 19.71
N LYS A 90 1.43 -5.50 20.08
CA LYS A 90 0.59 -6.62 20.52
C LYS A 90 0.26 -7.57 19.35
N PRO A 91 0.25 -8.91 19.54
CA PRO A 91 0.00 -9.87 18.47
C PRO A 91 -1.30 -9.63 17.70
N GLU A 92 -2.35 -9.14 18.37
CA GLU A 92 -3.64 -8.82 17.76
C GLU A 92 -3.61 -7.61 16.83
N SER A 93 -2.51 -6.85 16.77
CA SER A 93 -2.33 -5.77 15.78
C SER A 93 -1.73 -6.29 14.47
N ILE A 94 -1.10 -7.46 14.50
CA ILE A 94 -0.47 -8.08 13.33
C ILE A 94 -1.56 -8.71 12.45
N SER A 95 -1.46 -8.47 11.15
CA SER A 95 -2.36 -9.05 10.15
C SER A 95 -1.63 -10.14 9.41
N LYS A 96 -2.05 -11.40 9.61
CA LYS A 96 -1.47 -12.54 8.93
C LYS A 96 -2.23 -12.80 7.62
N VAL A 97 -1.48 -12.94 6.55
CA VAL A 97 -1.93 -13.32 5.21
C VAL A 97 -1.27 -14.63 4.84
N THR A 98 -2.06 -15.57 4.37
CA THR A 98 -1.64 -16.93 4.02
C THR A 98 -1.86 -17.19 2.54
N HIS A 99 -1.36 -18.33 2.07
CA HIS A 99 -1.63 -18.81 0.71
C HIS A 99 -3.08 -19.25 0.49
N TYR A 100 -3.89 -19.39 1.55
CA TYR A 100 -5.31 -19.71 1.46
C TYR A 100 -6.19 -18.49 1.16
N ASP A 101 -5.70 -17.27 1.42
CA ASP A 101 -6.41 -16.06 1.02
C ASP A 101 -6.49 -16.00 -0.51
N THR A 102 -7.65 -15.66 -1.04
CA THR A 102 -7.95 -15.69 -2.48
C THR A 102 -7.82 -14.32 -3.14
N ALA A 103 -7.84 -13.25 -2.33
CA ALA A 103 -7.68 -11.88 -2.80
C ALA A 103 -6.32 -11.68 -3.51
N LYS A 104 -6.39 -11.13 -4.72
CA LYS A 104 -5.21 -10.81 -5.56
C LYS A 104 -4.43 -9.61 -5.05
N PHE A 105 -5.10 -8.68 -4.36
CA PHE A 105 -4.51 -7.42 -3.93
C PHE A 105 -4.47 -7.31 -2.41
N LEU A 106 -3.51 -6.56 -1.91
CA LEU A 106 -3.40 -6.13 -0.52
C LEU A 106 -3.39 -4.61 -0.50
N VAL A 107 -4.07 -4.01 0.47
CA VAL A 107 -4.13 -2.56 0.59
C VAL A 107 -4.01 -2.14 2.04
N THR A 108 -3.54 -0.92 2.20
CA THR A 108 -3.60 -0.19 3.46
C THR A 108 -4.05 1.23 3.19
N THR A 109 -4.47 1.93 4.23
CA THR A 109 -4.76 3.37 4.10
C THR A 109 -3.50 4.14 3.78
N GLN A 110 -3.68 5.36 3.28
CA GLN A 110 -2.57 6.29 3.13
C GLN A 110 -1.76 6.41 4.43
N LEU A 111 -0.45 6.22 4.33
CA LEU A 111 0.50 6.41 5.41
C LEU A 111 0.67 7.92 5.62
N THR A 112 0.33 8.37 6.83
CA THR A 112 0.46 9.77 7.22
C THR A 112 1.27 9.83 8.51
N GLY A 113 2.58 9.63 8.37
CA GLY A 113 3.47 9.41 9.52
C GLY A 113 3.41 8.02 10.14
N CYS A 114 2.66 7.12 9.53
CA CYS A 114 2.56 5.74 9.95
C CYS A 114 3.74 4.88 9.48
N THR A 115 3.96 3.77 10.16
CA THR A 115 4.89 2.71 9.73
C THR A 115 4.09 1.56 9.13
N PHE A 116 4.50 1.10 7.93
CA PHE A 116 4.08 -0.17 7.35
C PHE A 116 5.22 -1.17 7.47
N ALA A 117 4.92 -2.39 7.89
CA ALA A 117 5.95 -3.40 8.10
C ALA A 117 5.50 -4.79 7.66
N ILE A 118 6.49 -5.59 7.23
CA ILE A 118 6.29 -6.89 6.61
C ILE A 118 7.35 -7.86 7.11
N ARG A 119 6.96 -9.09 7.39
CA ARG A 119 7.88 -10.21 7.63
C ARG A 119 7.25 -11.54 7.23
N PRO A 120 8.05 -12.59 7.02
CA PRO A 120 7.53 -13.96 6.97
C PRO A 120 6.79 -14.32 8.26
N GLY A 121 5.59 -14.88 8.14
CA GLY A 121 4.79 -15.30 9.28
C GLY A 121 5.29 -16.61 9.89
N LYS A 122 5.19 -16.74 11.22
CA LYS A 122 5.47 -18.03 11.87
C LYS A 122 4.43 -19.06 11.42
N GLY A 123 4.89 -20.18 10.85
CA GLY A 123 4.03 -21.20 10.26
C GLY A 123 3.52 -20.89 8.84
N GLY A 124 4.22 -20.03 8.09
CA GLY A 124 3.93 -19.73 6.69
C GLY A 124 3.08 -18.47 6.48
N GLY A 125 3.10 -17.95 5.25
CA GLY A 125 2.47 -16.70 4.85
C GLY A 125 3.31 -15.46 5.23
N LEU A 126 2.66 -14.30 5.20
CA LEU A 126 3.23 -13.00 5.52
C LEU A 126 2.48 -12.36 6.69
N GLU A 127 3.23 -11.70 7.55
CA GLU A 127 2.71 -10.86 8.62
C GLU A 127 2.92 -9.39 8.25
N PHE A 128 1.83 -8.65 8.28
CA PHE A 128 1.76 -7.23 7.96
C PHE A 128 1.36 -6.43 9.16
N LEU A 129 1.84 -5.19 9.20
CA LEU A 129 1.50 -4.27 10.25
C LEU A 129 1.45 -2.84 9.69
N HIS A 130 0.40 -2.11 10.04
CA HIS A 130 0.29 -0.68 9.79
C HIS A 130 0.08 0.01 11.14
N ILE A 131 1.08 0.77 11.58
CA ILE A 131 1.08 1.43 12.88
C ILE A 131 1.02 2.94 12.73
N GLN A 132 0.08 3.56 13.43
CA GLN A 132 0.08 4.99 13.66
C GLN A 132 0.92 5.33 14.92
N PRO A 133 1.78 6.36 14.87
CA PRO A 133 2.49 6.84 16.04
C PRO A 133 1.52 7.37 17.09
N ASN A 134 1.90 7.28 18.36
CA ASN A 134 1.05 7.68 19.48
C ASN A 134 1.89 8.34 20.59
N GLY A 135 1.37 9.43 21.18
CA GLY A 135 2.01 10.15 22.28
C GLY A 135 3.46 10.54 21.98
N ASP A 136 4.38 10.07 22.82
CA ASP A 136 5.82 10.38 22.77
C ASP A 136 6.61 9.59 21.70
N PHE A 137 5.95 8.63 21.04
CA PHE A 137 6.52 7.87 19.93
C PHE A 137 6.15 8.55 18.62
N ASP A 138 7.08 9.32 18.07
CA ASP A 138 6.99 9.84 16.70
C ASP A 138 7.16 8.70 15.67
N GLY A 139 6.85 9.00 14.40
CA GLY A 139 6.89 8.01 13.31
C GLY A 139 8.25 7.34 13.12
N LYS A 140 9.34 8.04 13.44
CA LYS A 140 10.70 7.50 13.35
C LYS A 140 10.99 6.50 14.45
N LYS A 141 10.67 6.83 15.71
CA LYS A 141 10.83 5.89 16.83
C LYS A 141 10.00 4.64 16.62
N VAL A 142 8.78 4.77 16.08
CA VAL A 142 7.95 3.63 15.69
C VAL A 142 8.64 2.81 14.61
N GLN A 143 9.09 3.42 13.51
CA GLN A 143 9.77 2.73 12.42
C GLN A 143 10.99 1.95 12.91
N GLN A 144 11.83 2.56 13.75
CA GLN A 144 13.02 1.93 14.31
C GLN A 144 12.68 0.79 15.27
N ALA A 145 11.65 0.95 16.10
CA ALA A 145 11.20 -0.10 17.00
C ALA A 145 10.66 -1.31 16.22
N VAL A 146 9.87 -1.06 15.17
CA VAL A 146 9.29 -2.08 14.30
C VAL A 146 10.38 -2.79 13.48
N GLY A 147 11.41 -2.07 13.04
CA GLY A 147 12.54 -2.61 12.28
C GLY A 147 13.39 -3.62 13.03
N LYS A 148 13.24 -3.74 14.36
CA LYS A 148 13.88 -4.80 15.16
C LYS A 148 13.17 -6.15 15.03
N GLU A 149 11.89 -6.13 14.66
CA GLU A 149 10.98 -7.29 14.68
C GLU A 149 10.51 -7.72 13.28
N PHE A 150 10.60 -6.82 12.30
CA PHE A 150 10.12 -7.01 10.94
C PHE A 150 11.26 -6.88 9.94
N GLN A 151 11.21 -7.68 8.88
CA GLN A 151 12.20 -7.66 7.80
C GLN A 151 12.15 -6.33 7.03
N VAL A 152 10.94 -5.82 6.81
CA VAL A 152 10.71 -4.50 6.21
C VAL A 152 10.03 -3.62 7.25
N SER A 153 10.55 -2.42 7.45
CA SER A 153 9.93 -1.36 8.25
C SER A 153 9.98 -0.04 7.48
N PHE A 154 8.85 0.32 6.89
CA PHE A 154 8.67 1.46 5.99
C PHE A 154 7.92 2.58 6.72
N GLY A 155 8.57 3.69 7.03
CA GLY A 155 8.05 4.74 7.92
C GLY A 155 8.63 6.13 7.65
N ARG A 156 8.08 7.14 8.34
CA ARG A 156 8.36 8.57 8.11
C ARG A 156 9.62 9.08 8.82
N GLY A 157 10.33 10.04 8.19
CA GLY A 157 11.43 10.82 8.80
C GLY A 157 12.27 11.59 7.75
N SER A 158 13.52 11.93 8.08
CA SER A 158 14.45 12.66 7.21
C SER A 158 15.45 11.75 6.48
N GLN A 159 15.87 12.11 5.27
CA GLN A 159 16.71 11.28 4.38
C GLN A 159 18.03 10.72 4.99
N ASN A 160 18.48 11.25 6.13
CA ASN A 160 19.71 10.81 6.79
C ASN A 160 19.48 9.96 8.05
N ASP A 161 18.25 9.53 8.33
CA ASP A 161 17.87 9.23 9.71
C ASP A 161 17.21 7.86 9.96
N GLY A 162 17.19 7.00 8.94
CA GLY A 162 16.64 5.64 8.99
C GLY A 162 15.16 5.54 8.58
N SER A 163 14.56 6.66 8.17
CA SER A 163 13.24 6.70 7.56
C SER A 163 13.24 6.31 6.08
N THR A 164 12.06 6.03 5.55
CA THR A 164 11.86 5.59 4.16
C THR A 164 11.01 6.58 3.33
N TYR A 165 10.39 7.58 3.96
CA TYR A 165 9.69 8.66 3.25
C TYR A 165 9.65 9.98 4.03
N ASP A 166 9.70 11.09 3.27
CA ASP A 166 9.79 12.45 3.78
C ASP A 166 8.51 12.94 4.47
N ASP A 167 8.63 13.98 5.31
CA ASP A 167 7.55 14.57 6.09
C ASP A 167 6.37 15.11 5.27
N ASN A 168 6.61 15.54 4.04
CA ASN A 168 5.57 16.14 3.19
C ASN A 168 4.99 15.13 2.18
N SER A 169 5.50 13.91 2.17
CA SER A 169 5.06 12.87 1.24
C SER A 169 3.82 12.16 1.76
N ARG A 170 2.81 12.03 0.90
CA ARG A 170 1.69 11.11 1.10
C ARG A 170 2.06 9.79 0.46
N VAL A 171 2.01 8.70 1.23
CA VAL A 171 2.37 7.38 0.70
C VAL A 171 1.17 6.44 0.73
N THR A 172 0.88 5.83 -0.41
CA THR A 172 -0.10 4.75 -0.53
C THR A 172 0.65 3.43 -0.71
N VAL A 173 0.32 2.41 0.08
CA VAL A 173 0.91 1.07 -0.09
C VAL A 173 -0.13 0.10 -0.61
N MET A 174 0.24 -0.63 -1.67
CA MET A 174 -0.59 -1.65 -2.31
C MET A 174 0.28 -2.83 -2.73
N GLY A 175 -0.22 -4.03 -2.47
CA GLY A 175 0.40 -5.28 -2.89
C GLY A 175 -0.41 -6.00 -3.96
N VAL A 176 0.28 -6.80 -4.76
CA VAL A 176 -0.31 -7.73 -5.73
C VAL A 176 0.31 -9.10 -5.55
N ARG A 177 -0.52 -10.13 -5.65
CA ARG A 177 -0.10 -11.52 -5.71
C ARG A 177 0.03 -11.95 -7.16
N VAL A 178 1.24 -12.36 -7.56
CA VAL A 178 1.56 -12.88 -8.90
C VAL A 178 2.25 -14.23 -8.72
N ASN A 179 1.74 -15.28 -9.36
CA ASN A 179 2.24 -16.65 -9.20
C ASN A 179 2.35 -17.09 -7.73
N ASN A 180 1.33 -16.76 -6.92
CA ASN A 180 1.26 -16.99 -5.48
C ASN A 180 2.32 -16.29 -4.61
N LEU A 181 3.13 -15.40 -5.19
CA LEU A 181 4.11 -14.60 -4.47
C LEU A 181 3.65 -13.15 -4.39
N TRP A 182 3.85 -12.51 -3.23
CA TRP A 182 3.52 -11.10 -3.06
C TRP A 182 4.61 -10.17 -3.57
N LYS A 183 4.19 -9.10 -4.23
CA LYS A 183 4.97 -7.87 -4.40
C LYS A 183 4.21 -6.72 -3.77
N VAL A 184 4.90 -5.87 -3.03
CA VAL A 184 4.30 -4.73 -2.33
C VAL A 184 5.01 -3.46 -2.75
N TYR A 185 4.21 -2.46 -3.13
CA TYR A 185 4.68 -1.20 -3.67
C TYR A 185 4.20 -0.03 -2.81
N ALA A 186 5.04 0.99 -2.70
CA ALA A 186 4.73 2.28 -2.14
C ALA A 186 4.68 3.33 -3.25
N GLN A 187 3.56 4.05 -3.38
CA GLN A 187 3.41 5.19 -4.27
C GLN A 187 3.55 6.48 -3.47
N TYR A 188 4.49 7.32 -3.85
CA TYR A 188 4.78 8.60 -3.21
C TYR A 188 4.06 9.72 -3.94
N GLN A 189 3.38 10.58 -3.20
CA GLN A 189 2.69 11.76 -3.73
C GLN A 189 3.04 13.03 -2.96
N ASP A 190 3.03 14.17 -3.65
CA ASP A 190 3.08 15.49 -3.03
C ASP A 190 1.70 15.94 -2.47
N GLY A 191 1.63 17.18 -1.99
CA GLY A 191 0.40 17.78 -1.46
C GLY A 191 -0.75 17.89 -2.48
N ASP A 192 -0.43 18.00 -3.77
CA ASP A 192 -1.37 18.11 -4.88
C ASP A 192 -1.79 16.74 -5.44
N GLY A 193 -1.11 15.67 -5.00
CA GLY A 193 -1.36 14.31 -5.44
C GLY A 193 -0.57 13.92 -6.69
N ASN A 194 0.46 14.67 -7.06
CA ASN A 194 1.36 14.28 -8.15
C ASN A 194 2.26 13.14 -7.68
N ILE A 195 2.47 12.15 -8.54
CA ILE A 195 3.33 11.00 -8.26
C ILE A 195 4.80 11.42 -8.31
N LEU A 196 5.45 11.37 -7.15
CA LEU A 196 6.89 11.60 -7.02
C LEU A 196 7.67 10.38 -7.50
N GLY A 197 7.19 9.18 -7.15
CA GLY A 197 7.77 7.90 -7.54
C GLY A 197 6.98 6.70 -7.02
N VAL A 198 7.43 5.51 -7.39
CA VAL A 198 6.95 4.22 -6.88
C VAL A 198 8.15 3.36 -6.52
N GLU A 199 8.08 2.68 -5.38
CA GLU A 199 9.11 1.78 -4.90
C GLU A 199 8.52 0.40 -4.62
N CYS A 200 9.21 -0.65 -5.06
CA CYS A 200 8.94 -2.02 -4.60
C CYS A 200 9.57 -2.21 -3.21
N ILE A 201 8.76 -2.06 -2.16
CA ILE A 201 9.24 -2.14 -0.77
C ILE A 201 9.37 -3.59 -0.26
N TYR A 202 8.75 -4.54 -0.96
CA TYR A 202 8.89 -5.97 -0.65
C TYR A 202 8.57 -6.84 -1.85
N GLN A 203 9.38 -7.87 -2.05
CA GLN A 203 9.14 -8.95 -2.97
C GLN A 203 9.35 -10.27 -2.24
N GLU A 204 8.30 -11.08 -2.18
CA GLU A 204 8.38 -12.41 -1.58
C GLU A 204 9.37 -13.25 -2.40
N PRO A 205 10.39 -13.84 -1.74
CA PRO A 205 11.36 -14.66 -2.44
C PRO A 205 10.65 -15.88 -3.02
N SER A 206 10.94 -16.20 -4.28
CA SER A 206 10.56 -17.50 -4.83
C SER A 206 11.33 -18.57 -4.09
N SER A 207 10.67 -19.30 -3.19
CA SER A 207 11.20 -20.56 -2.72
C SER A 207 11.08 -21.55 -3.87
N VAL A 208 12.13 -21.67 -4.69
CA VAL A 208 12.27 -22.82 -5.58
C VAL A 208 12.55 -24.03 -4.69
N ALA A 209 11.49 -24.60 -4.11
CA ALA A 209 11.53 -25.97 -3.65
C ALA A 209 11.25 -26.84 -4.88
N TYR A 210 12.30 -27.16 -5.64
CA TYR A 210 12.27 -28.39 -6.41
C TYR A 210 12.06 -29.51 -5.39
N VAL A 211 10.92 -30.20 -5.47
CA VAL A 211 10.82 -31.58 -5.00
C VAL A 211 11.15 -32.46 -6.19
#